data_AF-A0A6V8PHX0-F1
#
_entry.id   AF-A0A6V8PHX0-F1
#
_cell.length_a   1.000
_cell.length_b   1.000
_cell.length_c   1.000
_cell.angle_alpha   90.00
_cell.angle_beta   90.00
_cell.angle_gamma   90.00
#
_symmetry.space_group_name_H-M   'P 1'
#
loop_
_entity.id
_entity.type
_entity.pdbx_description
1 polymer ?
#
loop_
_entity_poly.entity_id
_entity_poly.type
_entity_poly.pdbx_seq_one_letter_code
_entity_poly.pdbx_strand_id
1 'polypeptide(L)'
;MIYYLSLLVPFLFSGLISGATISAYPDKVSRIYFYSLSGSSVGSLSVILLIPWLGGAGVIVISALLGLAASFLLTLARTRGPAPDRSWKDFWDSFRNPEKMGGHEGSEKAGKFFPKGFWSTLPPFPLRVLIVGSALLLLFFLLRPPDFLQIRMSPYKSLSVISRYPDSRMVYSRWNSFPKVDVIDSDAIKSAPGLSLAYHDLPPKQMGITIDGDDLSPITRFEDERSAEFTRHMVTSVVYRLKERPRVLIIEPRGGLNLLQALSYRPDSIWVVESNPTIIELMEREYAEFSGDIYDRENVRVVNEIGRSYIRENN
;
A
#
# COMPACT_ATOMS: atom_id res chain seq x y z
N MET A 1 16.63 8.54 -1.50
CA MET A 1 17.22 9.45 -0.49
C MET A 1 16.21 10.50 -0.01
N ILE A 2 15.63 11.32 -0.90
CA ILE A 2 14.70 12.40 -0.53
C ILE A 2 13.47 11.88 0.25
N TYR A 3 12.85 10.78 -0.20
CA TYR A 3 11.71 10.18 0.51
C TYR A 3 12.03 9.77 1.97
N TYR A 4 13.21 9.20 2.21
CA TYR A 4 13.64 8.82 3.56
C TYR A 4 13.89 10.05 4.45
N LEU A 5 14.47 11.10 3.89
CA LEU A 5 14.63 12.38 4.61
C LEU A 5 13.27 13.00 4.94
N SER A 6 12.30 12.96 4.02
CA SER A 6 10.94 13.45 4.26
C SER A 6 10.22 12.70 5.38
N LEU A 7 10.45 11.39 5.52
CA LEU A 7 9.88 10.58 6.61
C LEU A 7 10.56 10.83 7.97
N LEU A 8 11.84 11.20 7.96
CA LEU A 8 12.61 11.45 9.19
C LEU A 8 12.16 12.74 9.90
N VAL A 9 11.78 13.77 9.14
CA VAL A 9 11.35 15.08 9.67
C VAL A 9 10.20 14.97 10.69
N PRO A 10 9.01 14.40 10.36
CA PRO A 10 7.92 14.31 11.31
C PRO A 10 8.25 13.40 12.50
N PHE A 11 9.03 12.34 12.29
CA PHE A 11 9.45 11.43 13.36
C PHE A 11 10.39 12.12 14.36
N LEU A 12 11.36 12.88 13.87
CA LEU A 12 12.28 13.67 14.69
C LEU A 12 11.51 14.68 15.56
N PHE A 13 10.60 15.45 14.97
CA PHE A 13 9.82 16.44 15.72
C PHE A 13 8.87 15.79 16.72
N SER A 14 8.20 14.69 16.37
CA SER A 14 7.35 13.94 17.30
C SER A 14 8.15 13.41 18.49
N GLY A 15 9.35 12.86 18.25
CA GLY A 15 10.26 12.39 19.29
C GLY A 15 10.74 13.52 20.21
N LEU A 16 11.13 14.66 19.64
CA LEU A 16 11.54 15.85 20.41
C LEU A 16 10.41 16.39 21.28
N ILE A 17 9.18 16.47 20.76
CA ILE A 17 8.01 16.94 21.52
C ILE A 17 7.72 15.98 22.67
N SER A 18 7.70 14.67 22.40
CA SER A 18 7.41 13.65 23.41
C SER A 18 8.49 13.64 24.50
N GLY A 19 9.77 13.66 24.11
CA GLY A 19 10.91 13.70 25.02
C GLY A 19 10.97 14.98 25.86
N ALA A 20 10.67 16.13 25.27
CA ALA A 20 10.58 17.39 26.00
C ALA A 20 9.40 17.38 26.99
N THR A 21 8.27 16.78 26.63
CA THR A 21 7.09 16.71 27.51
C THR A 21 7.33 15.78 28.70
N ILE A 22 7.95 14.62 28.47
CA ILE A 22 8.34 13.68 29.54
C ILE A 22 9.37 14.32 30.48
N SER A 23 10.38 14.98 29.90
CA SER A 23 11.40 15.69 30.69
C SER A 23 10.81 16.82 31.51
N ALA A 24 9.80 17.53 30.98
CA ALA A 24 9.18 18.66 31.65
C ALA A 24 8.20 18.29 32.76
N TYR A 25 7.59 17.11 32.69
CA TYR A 25 6.59 16.64 33.63
C TYR A 25 6.85 15.18 34.04
N PRO A 26 7.97 14.90 34.73
CA PRO A 26 8.35 13.54 35.13
C PRO A 26 7.28 12.87 36.02
N ASP A 27 6.57 13.64 36.84
CA ASP A 27 5.51 13.11 37.71
C ASP A 27 4.23 12.69 36.96
N LYS A 28 4.10 13.05 35.68
CA LYS A 28 2.90 12.79 34.85
C LYS A 28 3.17 11.82 33.70
N VAL A 29 4.31 11.13 33.72
CA VAL A 29 4.76 10.24 32.64
C VAL A 29 3.71 9.21 32.25
N SER A 30 3.10 8.50 33.21
CA SER A 30 2.07 7.50 32.92
C SER A 30 0.88 8.08 32.14
N ARG A 31 0.48 9.32 32.46
CA ARG A 31 -0.63 10.01 31.79
C ARG A 31 -0.25 10.47 30.39
N ILE A 32 0.99 10.94 30.19
CA ILE A 32 1.54 11.32 28.88
C ILE A 32 1.58 10.10 27.96
N TYR A 33 2.10 8.97 28.46
CA TYR A 33 2.13 7.71 27.71
C TYR A 33 0.74 7.21 27.36
N PHE A 34 -0.20 7.27 28.30
CA PHE A 34 -1.59 6.85 28.05
C PHE A 34 -2.21 7.61 26.86
N TYR A 35 -2.06 8.94 26.80
CA TYR A 35 -2.59 9.73 25.69
C TYR A 35 -1.84 9.48 24.38
N SER A 36 -0.51 9.30 24.42
CA SER A 36 0.27 8.97 23.23
C SER A 36 -0.15 7.62 22.64
N LEU A 37 -0.27 6.59 23.47
CA LEU A 37 -0.65 5.25 23.03
C LEU A 37 -2.09 5.21 22.49
N SER A 38 -3.02 5.83 23.22
CA SER A 38 -4.42 5.94 22.79
C SER A 38 -4.55 6.67 21.45
N GLY A 39 -3.80 7.76 21.27
CA GLY A 39 -3.77 8.50 20.02
C GLY A 39 -3.24 7.68 18.85
N SER A 40 -2.16 6.92 19.05
CA SER A 40 -1.61 6.02 18.03
C SER A 40 -2.59 4.90 17.65
N SER A 41 -3.27 4.29 18.62
CA SER A 41 -4.28 3.27 18.36
C SER A 41 -5.45 3.82 17.54
N VAL A 42 -6.03 4.96 17.95
CA VAL A 42 -7.12 5.62 17.22
C VAL A 42 -6.67 6.03 15.81
N GLY A 43 -5.46 6.55 15.67
CA GLY A 43 -4.87 6.91 14.38
C GLY A 43 -4.77 5.71 13.44
N SER A 44 -4.24 4.58 13.91
CA SER A 44 -4.10 3.36 13.09
C SER A 44 -5.44 2.83 12.57
N LEU A 45 -6.48 2.81 13.41
CA LEU A 45 -7.84 2.37 13.01
C LEU A 45 -8.48 3.37 12.04
N SER A 46 -8.30 4.66 12.29
CA SER A 46 -8.86 5.74 11.46
C SER A 46 -8.30 5.71 10.04
N VAL A 47 -7.01 5.39 9.87
CA VAL A 47 -6.39 5.26 8.53
C VAL A 47 -7.09 4.20 7.68
N ILE A 48 -7.37 3.03 8.25
CA ILE A 48 -8.04 1.92 7.53
C ILE A 48 -9.44 2.33 7.08
N LEU A 49 -10.17 3.05 7.93
CA LEU A 49 -11.53 3.51 7.63
C LEU A 49 -11.58 4.67 6.64
N LEU A 50 -10.57 5.55 6.63
CA LEU A 50 -10.57 6.78 5.83
C LEU A 50 -9.99 6.61 4.42
N ILE A 51 -9.05 5.68 4.21
CA ILE A 51 -8.43 5.44 2.90
C ILE A 51 -9.45 5.19 1.77
N PRO A 52 -10.52 4.37 1.94
CA PRO A 52 -11.49 4.11 0.88
C PRO A 52 -12.23 5.37 0.40
N TRP A 53 -12.39 6.38 1.26
CA TRP A 53 -13.16 7.59 0.97
C TRP A 53 -12.31 8.75 0.48
N LEU A 54 -11.09 8.87 1.01
CA LEU A 54 -10.24 10.06 0.86
C LEU A 54 -8.93 9.75 0.11
N GLY A 55 -8.64 8.48 -0.14
CA GLY A 55 -7.36 8.01 -0.66
C GLY A 55 -6.18 8.25 0.29
N GLY A 56 -4.99 7.80 -0.09
CA GLY A 56 -3.78 7.97 0.73
C GLY A 56 -3.42 9.44 0.98
N ALA A 57 -3.52 10.29 -0.06
CA ALA A 57 -3.19 11.71 0.05
C ALA A 57 -4.16 12.46 0.99
N GLY A 58 -5.46 12.18 0.93
CA GLY A 58 -6.46 12.82 1.78
C GLY A 58 -6.24 12.49 3.26
N VAL A 59 -5.89 11.25 3.59
CA VAL A 59 -5.60 10.84 4.98
C VAL A 59 -4.37 11.57 5.54
N ILE A 60 -3.34 11.81 4.73
CA ILE A 60 -2.16 12.60 5.13
C ILE A 60 -2.59 14.04 5.45
N VAL A 61 -3.41 14.66 4.59
CA VAL A 61 -3.90 16.03 4.80
C VAL A 61 -4.74 16.14 6.07
N ILE A 62 -5.66 15.21 6.32
CA ILE A 62 -6.47 15.18 7.56
C ILE A 62 -5.58 15.04 8.80
N SER A 63 -4.58 14.17 8.75
CA SER A 63 -3.64 13.98 9.86
C SER A 63 -2.88 15.27 10.18
N ALA A 64 -2.46 16.01 9.15
CA ALA A 64 -1.82 17.31 9.30
C ALA A 64 -2.78 18.37 9.87
N LEU A 65 -4.05 18.39 9.41
CA LEU A 65 -5.09 19.29 9.95
C LEU A 65 -5.37 19.03 11.44
N LEU A 66 -5.42 17.77 11.87
CA LEU A 66 -5.56 17.41 13.29
C LEU A 66 -4.37 17.90 14.12
N GLY A 67 -3.15 17.76 13.59
CA GLY A 67 -1.94 18.29 14.21
C GLY A 67 -1.96 19.82 14.34
N LEU A 68 -2.43 20.53 13.31
CA LEU A 68 -2.61 21.99 13.35
C LEU A 68 -3.70 22.41 14.33
N ALA A 69 -4.80 21.68 14.40
CA ALA A 69 -5.87 21.93 15.37
C ALA A 69 -5.37 21.77 16.81
N ALA A 70 -4.62 20.69 17.10
CA ALA A 70 -3.99 20.48 18.39
C ALA A 70 -2.99 21.62 18.73
N SER A 71 -2.17 22.02 17.77
CA SER A 71 -1.25 23.16 17.92
C SER A 71 -2.00 24.46 18.23
N PHE A 72 -3.10 24.74 17.52
CA PHE A 72 -3.94 25.91 17.75
C PHE A 72 -4.52 25.93 19.17
N LEU A 73 -5.08 24.81 19.64
CA LEU A 73 -5.60 24.66 21.00
C LEU A 73 -4.52 24.91 22.06
N LEU A 74 -3.29 24.41 21.84
CA LEU A 74 -2.15 24.68 22.73
C LEU A 74 -1.79 26.17 22.76
N THR A 75 -1.88 26.90 21.65
CA THR A 75 -1.68 28.36 21.65
C THR A 75 -2.78 29.12 22.38
N LEU A 76 -4.00 28.59 22.46
CA LEU A 76 -5.10 29.17 23.24
C LEU A 76 -4.90 28.92 24.74
N ALA A 77 -4.45 27.72 25.11
CA ALA A 77 -4.10 27.36 26.48
C ALA A 77 -2.87 28.12 27.00
N ARG A 78 -2.04 28.67 26.10
CA ARG A 78 -0.89 29.51 26.42
C ARG A 78 -1.30 30.92 26.81
N THR A 79 -2.02 31.08 27.90
CA THR A 79 -2.28 32.37 28.54
C THR A 79 -1.52 32.46 29.87
N ARG A 80 -0.48 33.31 29.88
CA ARG A 80 0.25 33.85 31.04
C ARG A 80 0.91 32.84 32.00
N GLY A 81 2.09 32.32 31.62
CA GLY A 81 3.07 31.79 32.57
C GLY A 81 4.40 32.55 32.43
N PRO A 82 5.14 32.84 33.52
CA PRO A 82 6.42 33.54 33.44
C PRO A 82 7.42 32.72 32.60
N ALA A 83 8.14 33.40 31.70
CA ALA A 83 9.16 32.78 30.87
C ALA A 83 10.26 32.16 31.75
N PRO A 84 10.74 30.94 31.45
CA PRO A 84 11.83 30.32 32.20
C PRO A 84 13.11 31.18 32.12
N ASP A 85 13.71 31.46 33.26
CA ASP A 85 14.87 32.34 33.41
C ASP A 85 16.21 31.61 33.18
N ARG A 86 16.38 30.97 32.00
CA ARG A 86 17.62 30.23 31.67
C ARG A 86 18.26 30.69 30.37
N SER A 87 19.58 30.88 30.37
CA SER A 87 20.39 31.25 29.22
C SER A 87 20.75 30.03 28.36
N TRP A 88 21.08 30.24 27.07
CA TRP A 88 21.61 29.19 26.19
C TRP A 88 22.88 28.52 26.75
N LYS A 89 23.66 29.24 27.58
CA LYS A 89 24.82 28.66 28.28
C LYS A 89 24.41 27.58 29.28
N ASP A 90 23.40 27.87 30.11
CA ASP A 90 22.90 26.94 31.14
C ASP A 90 22.35 25.64 30.53
N PHE A 91 21.78 25.72 29.33
CA PHE A 91 21.30 24.57 28.56
C PHE A 91 22.45 23.68 28.05
N TRP A 92 23.49 24.27 27.44
CA TRP A 92 24.62 23.48 26.95
C TRP A 92 25.48 22.91 28.09
N ASP A 93 25.56 23.62 29.21
CA ASP A 93 26.29 23.17 30.39
C ASP A 93 25.58 22.02 31.12
N SER A 94 24.24 21.93 31.07
CA SER A 94 23.51 20.77 31.63
C SER A 94 23.79 19.46 30.89
N PHE A 95 24.10 19.53 29.59
CA PHE A 95 24.52 18.37 28.81
C PHE A 95 26.00 17.99 29.03
N ARG A 96 26.86 18.95 29.39
CA ARG A 96 28.31 18.74 29.55
C ARG A 96 28.72 18.25 30.93
N ASN A 97 27.96 18.53 31.98
CA ASN A 97 28.29 18.13 33.36
C ASN A 97 27.06 17.62 34.13
N PRO A 98 26.65 16.36 33.90
CA PRO A 98 25.48 15.78 34.57
C PRO A 98 25.68 15.59 36.09
N GLU A 99 26.92 15.46 36.58
CA GLU A 99 27.23 15.20 38.00
C GLU A 99 27.02 16.42 38.92
N LYS A 100 27.05 17.65 38.39
CA LYS A 100 26.84 18.88 39.20
C LYS A 100 25.39 19.10 39.63
N MET A 101 24.45 18.29 39.17
CA MET A 101 23.02 18.38 39.52
C MET A 101 22.56 17.35 40.58
N GLY A 102 23.48 16.62 41.20
CA GLY A 102 23.22 15.59 42.24
C GLY A 102 22.88 16.12 43.63
N GLY A 103 22.02 17.15 43.74
CA GLY A 103 21.43 17.59 45.01
C GLY A 103 19.91 17.60 44.88
N HIS A 104 19.18 17.28 45.96
CA HIS A 104 17.72 17.10 45.99
C HIS A 104 16.87 18.28 45.42
N GLU A 105 17.47 19.45 45.13
CA GLU A 105 16.83 20.57 44.41
C GLU A 105 16.98 20.55 42.87
N GLY A 106 17.83 19.70 42.30
CA GLY A 106 18.16 19.66 40.88
C GLY A 106 17.10 18.96 40.00
N SER A 107 16.33 18.05 40.58
CA SER A 107 15.33 17.22 39.87
C SER A 107 14.10 18.03 39.44
N GLU A 108 13.57 18.94 40.28
CA GLU A 108 12.51 19.88 39.89
C GLU A 108 12.98 20.91 38.85
N LYS A 109 14.27 21.26 38.88
CA LYS A 109 14.88 22.27 38.00
C LYS A 109 15.29 21.70 36.63
N ALA A 110 15.26 20.38 36.41
CA ALA A 110 15.60 19.76 35.13
C ALA A 110 14.46 19.85 34.08
N GLY A 111 13.22 20.07 34.50
CA GLY A 111 12.03 20.03 33.64
C GLY A 111 11.78 21.23 32.72
N LYS A 112 12.73 22.15 32.53
CA LYS A 112 12.54 23.31 31.63
C LYS A 112 13.64 23.32 30.57
N PHE A 113 13.40 22.53 29.52
CA PHE A 113 14.36 22.14 28.47
C PHE A 113 14.69 23.24 27.45
N PHE A 114 14.05 24.41 27.49
CA PHE A 114 14.24 25.47 26.48
C PHE A 114 14.66 26.81 27.11
N PRO A 115 15.75 27.45 26.64
CA PRO A 115 16.25 28.72 27.15
C PRO A 115 15.33 29.91 26.79
N LYS A 116 15.50 31.03 27.51
CA LYS A 116 14.88 32.33 27.23
C LYS A 116 15.15 32.74 25.77
N GLY A 117 14.12 33.17 25.05
CA GLY A 117 14.22 33.60 23.66
C GLY A 117 13.54 32.69 22.64
N PHE A 118 13.62 31.35 22.77
CA PHE A 118 13.05 30.45 21.74
C PHE A 118 11.52 30.53 21.65
N TRP A 119 10.87 30.65 22.81
CA TRP A 119 9.41 30.70 22.92
C TRP A 119 8.85 32.12 23.18
N SER A 120 9.68 33.07 23.59
CA SER A 120 9.28 34.45 23.90
C SER A 120 9.36 35.40 22.71
N THR A 121 9.94 34.96 21.59
CA THR A 121 10.10 35.75 20.35
C THR A 121 8.99 35.53 19.32
N LEU A 122 8.11 34.55 19.51
CA LEU A 122 6.92 34.33 18.68
C LEU A 122 5.69 34.82 19.45
N PRO A 123 5.20 36.05 19.19
CA PRO A 123 3.94 36.48 19.78
C PRO A 123 2.84 35.49 19.37
N PRO A 124 1.86 35.21 20.24
CA PRO A 124 0.81 34.22 19.95
C PRO A 124 -0.03 34.61 18.73
N PHE A 125 -0.09 35.91 18.40
CA PHE A 125 -0.85 36.44 17.27
C PHE A 125 -0.30 35.98 15.89
N PRO A 126 0.95 36.27 15.49
CA PRO A 126 1.48 35.79 14.22
C PRO A 126 1.54 34.26 14.12
N LEU A 127 1.76 33.55 15.23
CA LEU A 127 1.74 32.09 15.24
C LEU A 127 0.35 31.52 14.93
N ARG A 128 -0.72 32.09 15.51
CA ARG A 128 -2.10 31.70 15.20
C ARG A 128 -2.46 31.99 13.76
N VAL A 129 -2.06 33.15 13.22
CA VAL A 129 -2.27 33.50 11.81
C VAL A 129 -1.56 32.49 10.89
N LEU A 130 -0.34 32.10 11.22
CA LEU A 130 0.40 31.08 10.46
C LEU A 130 -0.29 29.71 10.52
N ILE A 131 -0.76 29.28 11.69
CA ILE A 131 -1.47 28.00 11.85
C ILE A 131 -2.76 27.98 11.04
N VAL A 132 -3.57 29.04 11.15
CA VAL A 132 -4.84 29.16 10.41
C VAL A 132 -4.58 29.25 8.91
N GLY A 133 -3.60 30.06 8.48
CA GLY A 133 -3.20 30.13 7.06
C GLY A 133 -2.74 28.77 6.51
N SER A 134 -1.95 28.01 7.29
CA SER A 134 -1.51 26.66 6.93
C SER A 134 -2.69 25.68 6.85
N ALA A 135 -3.65 25.77 7.77
CA ALA A 135 -4.85 24.92 7.78
C ALA A 135 -5.75 25.21 6.57
N LEU A 136 -5.95 26.49 6.23
CA LEU A 136 -6.70 26.89 5.04
C LEU A 136 -6.03 26.42 3.75
N LEU A 137 -4.70 26.48 3.67
CA LEU A 137 -3.94 25.97 2.52
C LEU A 137 -4.08 24.45 2.38
N LEU A 138 -3.98 23.71 3.49
CA LEU A 138 -4.19 22.26 3.48
C LEU A 138 -5.63 21.87 3.12
N LEU A 139 -6.62 22.63 3.61
CA LEU A 139 -8.02 22.45 3.23
C LEU A 139 -8.23 22.72 1.73
N PHE A 140 -7.56 23.74 1.19
CA PHE A 140 -7.56 24.00 -0.25
C PHE A 140 -6.95 22.83 -1.03
N PHE A 141 -5.83 22.26 -0.57
CA PHE A 141 -5.24 21.07 -1.20
C PHE A 141 -6.10 19.80 -1.05
N LEU A 142 -6.95 19.71 -0.02
CA LEU A 142 -7.92 18.62 0.09
C LEU A 142 -8.99 18.72 -1.01
N LEU A 143 -9.45 19.94 -1.32
CA LEU A 143 -10.45 20.19 -2.36
C LEU A 143 -9.87 20.17 -3.78
N ARG A 144 -8.59 20.54 -3.91
CA ARG A 144 -7.85 20.60 -5.18
C ARG A 144 -6.45 20.01 -4.98
N PRO A 145 -6.33 18.68 -4.93
CA PRO A 145 -5.04 18.04 -4.72
C PRO A 145 -4.11 18.34 -5.91
N PRO A 146 -2.95 18.97 -5.69
CA PRO A 146 -2.01 19.27 -6.75
C PRO A 146 -1.48 17.98 -7.39
N ASP A 147 -1.18 18.04 -8.69
CA ASP A 147 -0.82 16.86 -9.49
C ASP A 147 0.38 16.07 -8.94
N PHE A 148 1.32 16.74 -8.26
CA PHE A 148 2.48 16.08 -7.66
C PHE A 148 2.15 15.27 -6.39
N LEU A 149 1.00 15.52 -5.74
CA LEU A 149 0.49 14.73 -4.60
C LEU A 149 -0.40 13.57 -5.05
N GLN A 150 -0.84 13.56 -6.31
CA GLN A 150 -1.58 12.44 -6.84
C GLN A 150 -0.64 11.25 -7.01
N ILE A 151 -0.94 10.15 -6.33
CA ILE A 151 -0.23 8.88 -6.54
C ILE A 151 -0.64 8.39 -7.93
N ARG A 152 0.24 8.63 -8.91
CA ARG A 152 0.05 8.14 -10.28
C ARG A 152 0.65 6.75 -10.39
N MET A 153 -0.07 5.86 -11.07
CA MET A 153 0.48 4.58 -11.47
C MET A 153 1.70 4.82 -12.36
N SER A 154 2.75 4.02 -12.15
CA SER A 154 3.94 4.11 -13.01
C SER A 154 3.54 3.92 -14.47
N PRO A 155 4.04 4.75 -15.40
CA PRO A 155 3.71 4.65 -16.82
C PRO A 155 4.20 3.34 -17.47
N TYR A 156 5.09 2.61 -16.79
CA TYR A 156 5.65 1.34 -17.24
C TYR A 156 4.85 0.12 -16.78
N LYS A 157 3.86 0.30 -15.90
CA LYS A 157 2.99 -0.78 -15.47
C LYS A 157 2.08 -1.24 -16.60
N SER A 158 1.87 -2.55 -16.73
CA SER A 158 1.06 -3.16 -17.78
C SER A 158 -0.30 -2.48 -17.96
N LEU A 159 -1.00 -2.18 -16.85
CA LEU A 159 -2.30 -1.51 -16.88
C LEU A 159 -2.22 -0.08 -17.44
N SER A 160 -1.17 0.67 -17.10
CA SER A 160 -0.97 2.03 -17.59
C SER A 160 -0.64 2.10 -19.08
N VAL A 161 -0.04 1.04 -19.63
CA VAL A 161 0.22 0.90 -21.07
C VAL A 161 -1.07 0.57 -21.80
N ILE A 162 -1.82 -0.44 -21.32
CA ILE A 162 -3.04 -0.92 -21.99
C ILE A 162 -4.17 0.09 -21.92
N SER A 163 -4.29 0.84 -20.82
CA SER A 163 -5.31 1.90 -20.69
C SER A 163 -5.14 3.07 -21.69
N ARG A 164 -4.04 3.12 -22.45
CA ARG A 164 -3.84 4.13 -23.51
C ARG A 164 -4.50 3.75 -24.83
N TYR A 165 -4.89 2.48 -25.01
CA TYR A 165 -5.60 2.05 -26.21
C TYR A 165 -7.04 2.60 -26.19
N PRO A 166 -7.57 3.14 -27.30
CA PRO A 166 -8.88 3.80 -27.32
C PRO A 166 -10.07 2.90 -26.95
N ASP A 167 -9.95 1.60 -27.22
CA ASP A 167 -10.95 0.56 -26.94
C ASP A 167 -10.86 0.00 -25.51
N SER A 168 -9.86 0.42 -24.73
CA SER A 168 -9.56 -0.14 -23.43
C SER A 168 -10.61 0.23 -22.38
N ARG A 169 -11.12 -0.77 -21.66
CA ARG A 169 -12.14 -0.61 -20.62
C ARG A 169 -11.80 -1.43 -19.38
N MET A 170 -11.83 -0.77 -18.23
CA MET A 170 -11.80 -1.46 -16.95
C MET A 170 -13.16 -2.11 -16.71
N VAL A 171 -13.20 -3.44 -16.66
CA VAL A 171 -14.44 -4.21 -16.48
C VAL A 171 -14.62 -4.73 -15.05
N TYR A 172 -13.54 -4.84 -14.28
CA TYR A 172 -13.56 -5.23 -12.89
C TYR A 172 -12.45 -4.53 -12.10
N SER A 173 -12.74 -4.15 -10.85
CA SER A 173 -11.73 -3.57 -9.95
C SER A 173 -12.08 -3.84 -8.49
N ARG A 174 -11.20 -4.52 -7.74
CA ARG A 174 -11.41 -4.81 -6.31
C ARG A 174 -10.11 -4.76 -5.52
N TRP A 175 -10.18 -4.17 -4.33
CA TRP A 175 -9.12 -4.25 -3.33
C TRP A 175 -9.35 -5.46 -2.42
N ASN A 176 -8.30 -6.23 -2.14
CA ASN A 176 -8.29 -7.22 -1.07
C ASN A 176 -7.27 -6.84 0.02
N SER A 177 -7.04 -7.71 1.00
CA SER A 177 -6.12 -7.44 2.13
C SER A 177 -4.64 -7.32 1.75
N PHE A 178 -4.26 -7.66 0.53
CA PHE A 178 -2.89 -7.60 0.02
C PHE A 178 -2.80 -6.76 -1.27
N PRO A 179 -3.16 -7.25 -2.48
CA PRO A 179 -3.18 -6.41 -3.69
C PRO A 179 -4.56 -5.88 -4.14
N LYS A 180 -4.53 -4.95 -5.09
CA LYS A 180 -5.66 -4.62 -5.96
C LYS A 180 -5.69 -5.55 -7.17
N VAL A 181 -6.84 -6.15 -7.46
CA VAL A 181 -7.07 -6.96 -8.65
C VAL A 181 -7.94 -6.16 -9.63
N ASP A 182 -7.47 -6.03 -10.85
CA ASP A 182 -8.14 -5.30 -11.92
C ASP A 182 -8.27 -6.21 -13.15
N VAL A 183 -9.43 -6.17 -13.83
CA VAL A 183 -9.62 -6.83 -15.14
C VAL A 183 -9.92 -5.78 -16.19
N ILE A 184 -9.13 -5.81 -17.26
CA ILE A 184 -9.19 -4.87 -18.38
C ILE A 184 -9.54 -5.62 -19.68
N ASP A 185 -10.51 -5.10 -20.43
CA ASP A 185 -10.86 -5.55 -21.77
C ASP A 185 -10.25 -4.60 -22.80
N SER A 186 -9.59 -5.15 -23.81
CA SER A 186 -9.10 -4.44 -24.99
C SER A 186 -8.69 -5.45 -26.06
N ASP A 187 -8.96 -5.11 -27.32
CA ASP A 187 -8.55 -5.91 -28.47
C ASP A 187 -7.02 -5.94 -28.67
N ALA A 188 -6.31 -4.98 -28.06
CA ALA A 188 -4.85 -4.94 -28.03
C ALA A 188 -4.21 -6.02 -27.15
N ILE A 189 -4.98 -6.66 -26.25
CA ILE A 189 -4.47 -7.68 -25.35
C ILE A 189 -4.26 -8.98 -26.15
N LYS A 190 -2.99 -9.27 -26.44
CA LYS A 190 -2.52 -10.48 -27.11
C LYS A 190 -1.28 -11.00 -26.37
N SER A 191 -1.52 -11.71 -25.27
CA SER A 191 -0.48 -12.30 -24.44
C SER A 191 -0.40 -13.81 -24.67
N ALA A 192 0.68 -14.23 -25.31
CA ALA A 192 1.06 -15.64 -25.46
C ALA A 192 2.58 -15.76 -25.33
N PRO A 193 3.13 -15.65 -24.10
CA PRO A 193 4.57 -15.65 -23.87
C PRO A 193 5.23 -16.93 -24.40
N GLY A 194 6.25 -16.78 -25.23
CA GLY A 194 6.94 -17.92 -25.84
C GLY A 194 6.16 -18.61 -26.95
N LEU A 195 5.16 -17.97 -27.57
CA LEU A 195 4.53 -18.47 -28.79
C LEU A 195 5.56 -18.57 -29.92
N SER A 196 5.60 -19.73 -30.59
CA SER A 196 6.50 -19.98 -31.71
C SER A 196 6.19 -19.05 -32.90
N LEU A 197 7.24 -18.61 -33.60
CA LEU A 197 7.12 -17.85 -34.85
C LEU A 197 6.50 -18.66 -36.00
N ALA A 198 6.42 -19.98 -35.86
CA ALA A 198 5.76 -20.87 -36.81
C ALA A 198 4.22 -20.85 -36.68
N TYR A 199 3.67 -20.26 -35.61
CA TYR A 199 2.23 -20.07 -35.47
C TYR A 199 1.83 -18.75 -36.12
N HIS A 200 0.94 -18.82 -37.11
CA HIS A 200 0.58 -17.67 -37.95
C HIS A 200 -0.79 -17.07 -37.63
N ASP A 201 -1.59 -17.75 -36.81
CA ASP A 201 -2.89 -17.24 -36.37
C ASP A 201 -2.74 -16.34 -35.14
N LEU A 202 -3.81 -15.61 -34.83
CA LEU A 202 -3.88 -14.82 -33.61
C LEU A 202 -4.47 -15.65 -32.47
N PRO A 203 -4.00 -15.47 -31.22
CA PRO A 203 -4.74 -15.94 -30.06
C PRO A 203 -6.17 -15.36 -30.09
N PRO A 204 -7.16 -16.09 -29.54
CA PRO A 204 -8.55 -15.62 -29.47
C PRO A 204 -8.65 -14.34 -28.62
N LYS A 205 -9.87 -13.81 -28.45
CA LYS A 205 -10.05 -12.62 -27.62
C LYS A 205 -9.54 -12.90 -26.19
N GLN A 206 -8.75 -11.97 -25.65
CA GLN A 206 -8.21 -12.06 -24.30
C GLN A 206 -8.60 -10.82 -23.49
N MET A 207 -8.95 -11.02 -22.23
CA MET A 207 -8.99 -9.97 -21.22
C MET A 207 -7.72 -10.06 -20.37
N GLY A 208 -7.34 -8.98 -19.68
CA GLY A 208 -6.15 -8.95 -18.85
C GLY A 208 -6.49 -8.83 -17.38
N ILE A 209 -6.06 -9.78 -16.55
CA ILE A 209 -5.98 -9.60 -15.09
C ILE A 209 -4.67 -8.90 -14.77
N THR A 210 -4.70 -7.87 -13.94
CA THR A 210 -3.50 -7.26 -13.37
C THR A 210 -3.56 -7.23 -11.85
N ILE A 211 -2.40 -7.35 -11.22
CA ILE A 211 -2.23 -7.26 -9.76
C ILE A 211 -1.44 -5.98 -9.48
N ASP A 212 -2.04 -5.08 -8.71
CA ASP A 212 -1.55 -3.71 -8.49
C ASP A 212 -1.24 -2.96 -9.80
N GLY A 213 -1.97 -3.27 -10.86
CA GLY A 213 -1.80 -2.69 -12.19
C GLY A 213 -0.65 -3.25 -13.01
N ASP A 214 0.01 -4.34 -12.59
CA ASP A 214 1.09 -4.97 -13.35
C ASP A 214 0.93 -6.48 -13.52
N ASP A 215 1.91 -7.09 -14.19
CA ASP A 215 2.04 -8.54 -14.42
C ASP A 215 0.76 -9.14 -15.04
N LEU A 216 0.42 -8.61 -16.22
CA LEU A 216 -0.80 -8.96 -16.92
C LEU A 216 -0.86 -10.46 -17.21
N SER A 217 -1.90 -11.10 -16.70
CA SER A 217 -2.23 -12.49 -16.98
C SER A 217 -3.50 -12.55 -17.84
N PRO A 218 -3.45 -13.17 -19.03
CA PRO A 218 -4.60 -13.18 -19.93
C PRO A 218 -5.66 -14.18 -19.49
N ILE A 219 -6.91 -13.74 -19.39
CA ILE A 219 -8.09 -14.61 -19.46
C ILE A 219 -8.36 -14.84 -20.94
N THR A 220 -8.24 -16.07 -21.40
CA THR A 220 -8.38 -16.40 -22.83
C THR A 220 -9.77 -16.92 -23.09
N ARG A 221 -10.46 -16.33 -24.08
CA ARG A 221 -11.76 -16.84 -24.53
C ARG A 221 -11.60 -18.27 -25.02
N PHE A 222 -12.36 -19.19 -24.43
CA PHE A 222 -12.25 -20.61 -24.75
C PHE A 222 -13.62 -21.21 -25.02
N GLU A 223 -13.94 -21.34 -26.31
CA GLU A 223 -15.21 -21.90 -26.79
C GLU A 223 -15.02 -23.35 -27.29
N ASP A 224 -13.86 -23.65 -27.89
CA ASP A 224 -13.54 -24.94 -28.50
C ASP A 224 -12.04 -25.28 -28.43
N GLU A 225 -11.65 -26.51 -28.80
CA GLU A 225 -10.25 -26.94 -28.83
C GLU A 225 -9.38 -26.04 -29.76
N ARG A 226 -9.95 -25.44 -30.81
CA ARG A 226 -9.25 -24.54 -31.73
C ARG A 226 -8.82 -23.24 -31.04
N SER A 227 -9.64 -22.73 -30.14
CA SER A 227 -9.34 -21.55 -29.32
C SER A 227 -8.08 -21.74 -28.46
N ALA A 228 -7.73 -22.98 -28.12
CA ALA A 228 -6.54 -23.31 -27.35
C ALA A 228 -5.32 -23.75 -28.21
N GLU A 229 -5.45 -23.80 -29.54
CA GLU A 229 -4.43 -24.35 -30.44
C GLU A 229 -3.07 -23.63 -30.34
N PHE A 230 -3.10 -22.30 -30.18
CA PHE A 230 -1.89 -21.49 -29.99
C PHE A 230 -1.06 -21.95 -28.79
N THR A 231 -1.70 -22.49 -27.74
CA THR A 231 -0.99 -22.94 -26.53
C THR A 231 -0.09 -24.14 -26.80
N ARG A 232 -0.44 -24.98 -27.79
CA ARG A 232 0.39 -26.10 -28.25
C ARG A 232 1.63 -25.64 -29.01
N HIS A 233 1.66 -24.39 -29.44
CA HIS A 233 2.78 -23.77 -30.14
C HIS A 233 3.64 -22.89 -29.24
N MET A 234 3.30 -22.77 -27.95
CA MET A 234 4.16 -22.10 -26.98
C MET A 234 5.34 -23.01 -26.61
N VAL A 235 6.50 -22.41 -26.30
CA VAL A 235 7.72 -23.14 -25.90
C VAL A 235 7.47 -24.06 -24.70
N THR A 236 6.66 -23.62 -23.72
CA THR A 236 6.31 -24.41 -22.54
C THR A 236 5.53 -25.68 -22.87
N SER A 237 4.94 -25.78 -24.07
CA SER A 237 4.21 -26.98 -24.51
C SER A 237 5.08 -28.23 -24.59
N VAL A 238 6.40 -28.05 -24.71
CA VAL A 238 7.37 -29.15 -24.80
C VAL A 238 7.25 -30.12 -23.62
N VAL A 239 6.98 -29.61 -22.41
CA VAL A 239 6.91 -30.45 -21.19
C VAL A 239 5.74 -31.43 -21.25
N TYR A 240 4.65 -31.03 -21.90
CA TYR A 240 3.45 -31.87 -22.04
C TYR A 240 3.56 -32.86 -23.20
N ARG A 241 4.51 -32.69 -24.11
CA ARG A 241 4.80 -33.66 -25.19
C ARG A 241 5.67 -34.83 -24.72
N LEU A 242 6.35 -34.68 -23.58
CA LEU A 242 7.25 -35.71 -23.04
C LEU A 242 6.50 -36.85 -22.34
N LYS A 243 5.23 -36.64 -21.97
CA LYS A 243 4.45 -37.61 -21.21
C LYS A 243 3.02 -37.64 -21.70
N GLU A 244 2.53 -38.83 -22.01
CA GLU A 244 1.11 -39.05 -22.27
C GLU A 244 0.31 -38.86 -20.98
N ARG A 245 -0.80 -38.12 -21.06
CA ARG A 245 -1.76 -37.88 -19.96
C ARG A 245 -1.07 -37.50 -18.63
N PRO A 246 -0.39 -36.35 -18.58
CA PRO A 246 0.37 -35.96 -17.40
C PRO A 246 -0.54 -35.64 -16.20
N ARG A 247 0.00 -35.82 -14.99
CA ARG A 247 -0.55 -35.22 -13.76
C ARG A 247 0.20 -33.92 -13.51
N VAL A 248 -0.52 -32.82 -13.37
CA VAL A 248 0.07 -31.47 -13.44
C VAL A 248 -0.24 -30.69 -12.18
N LEU A 249 0.77 -30.02 -11.61
CA LEU A 249 0.60 -29.00 -10.57
C LEU A 249 0.93 -27.65 -11.20
N ILE A 250 0.01 -26.69 -11.08
CA ILE A 250 0.16 -25.33 -11.59
C ILE A 250 0.01 -24.37 -10.43
N ILE A 251 0.99 -23.49 -10.26
CA ILE A 251 1.04 -22.52 -9.15
C ILE A 251 0.73 -21.14 -9.72
N GLU A 252 -0.23 -20.46 -9.11
CA GLU A 252 -0.71 -19.11 -9.43
C GLU A 252 -0.97 -18.88 -10.94
N PRO A 253 -1.81 -19.71 -11.61
CA PRO A 253 -2.08 -19.55 -13.03
C PRO A 253 -2.88 -18.29 -13.37
N ARG A 254 -3.51 -17.62 -12.39
CA ARG A 254 -4.30 -16.40 -12.56
C ARG A 254 -5.32 -16.49 -13.70
N GLY A 255 -5.15 -15.74 -14.80
CA GLY A 255 -6.04 -15.76 -15.96
C GLY A 255 -6.10 -17.11 -16.67
N GLY A 256 -5.25 -18.07 -16.28
CA GLY A 256 -5.44 -19.48 -16.62
C GLY A 256 -4.71 -19.90 -17.88
N LEU A 257 -3.81 -19.10 -18.45
CA LEU A 257 -3.08 -19.47 -19.68
C LEU A 257 -2.32 -20.81 -19.53
N ASN A 258 -1.63 -21.00 -18.42
CA ASN A 258 -0.92 -22.26 -18.14
C ASN A 258 -1.89 -23.44 -17.94
N LEU A 259 -3.06 -23.18 -17.36
CA LEU A 259 -4.12 -24.17 -17.16
C LEU A 259 -4.75 -24.57 -18.49
N LEU A 260 -5.06 -23.60 -19.35
CA LEU A 260 -5.57 -23.81 -20.71
C LEU A 260 -4.57 -24.61 -21.55
N GLN A 261 -3.28 -24.31 -21.44
CA GLN A 261 -2.24 -25.10 -22.09
C GLN A 261 -2.23 -26.54 -21.58
N ALA A 262 -2.24 -26.75 -20.26
CA ALA A 262 -2.25 -28.10 -19.69
C ALA A 262 -3.47 -28.91 -20.15
N LEU A 263 -4.67 -28.31 -20.11
CA LEU A 263 -5.92 -28.92 -20.56
C LEU A 263 -5.87 -29.34 -22.04
N SER A 264 -5.14 -28.59 -22.88
CA SER A 264 -4.96 -28.92 -24.30
C SER A 264 -4.23 -30.26 -24.52
N TYR A 265 -3.57 -30.83 -23.51
CA TYR A 265 -2.87 -32.11 -23.57
C TYR A 265 -3.61 -33.28 -22.89
N ARG A 266 -4.90 -33.10 -22.57
CA ARG A 266 -5.77 -34.12 -21.94
C ARG A 266 -5.11 -34.79 -20.72
N PRO A 267 -4.76 -34.01 -19.68
CA PRO A 267 -4.10 -34.53 -18.49
C PRO A 267 -5.07 -35.37 -17.66
N ASP A 268 -4.54 -36.34 -16.90
CA ASP A 268 -5.33 -37.16 -15.99
C ASP A 268 -5.90 -36.33 -14.83
N SER A 269 -5.11 -35.39 -14.32
CA SER A 269 -5.52 -34.50 -13.24
C SER A 269 -4.62 -33.26 -13.17
N ILE A 270 -5.22 -32.12 -12.82
CA ILE A 270 -4.53 -30.85 -12.63
C ILE A 270 -4.84 -30.33 -11.22
N TRP A 271 -3.80 -29.98 -10.47
CA TRP A 271 -3.92 -29.19 -9.25
C TRP A 271 -3.55 -27.75 -9.56
N VAL A 272 -4.44 -26.83 -9.22
CA VAL A 272 -4.24 -25.39 -9.33
C VAL A 272 -4.09 -24.84 -7.91
N VAL A 273 -2.94 -24.29 -7.59
CA VAL A 273 -2.69 -23.66 -6.29
C VAL A 273 -2.64 -22.15 -6.48
N GLU A 274 -3.66 -21.45 -6.00
CA GLU A 274 -3.80 -20.00 -6.14
C GLU A 274 -3.93 -19.38 -4.75
N SER A 275 -3.08 -18.41 -4.44
CA SER A 275 -3.04 -17.79 -3.11
C SER A 275 -4.07 -16.67 -2.96
N ASN A 276 -4.57 -16.13 -4.08
CA ASN A 276 -5.50 -15.01 -4.09
C ASN A 276 -6.96 -15.48 -4.24
N PRO A 277 -7.80 -15.43 -3.18
CA PRO A 277 -9.19 -15.85 -3.25
C PRO A 277 -10.02 -15.07 -4.28
N THR A 278 -9.67 -13.80 -4.53
CA THR A 278 -10.38 -12.96 -5.50
C THR A 278 -10.17 -13.48 -6.93
N ILE A 279 -9.00 -14.05 -7.24
CA ILE A 279 -8.72 -14.63 -8.56
C ILE A 279 -9.52 -15.90 -8.77
N ILE A 280 -9.58 -16.77 -7.74
CA ILE A 280 -10.39 -17.98 -7.79
C ILE A 280 -11.87 -17.62 -8.01
N GLU A 281 -12.42 -16.71 -7.21
CA GLU A 281 -13.80 -16.22 -7.35
C GLU A 281 -14.08 -15.64 -8.74
N LEU A 282 -13.15 -14.83 -9.27
CA LEU A 282 -13.26 -14.25 -10.61
C LEU A 282 -13.32 -15.31 -11.70
N MET A 283 -12.46 -16.33 -11.64
CA MET A 283 -12.37 -17.35 -12.68
C MET A 283 -13.48 -18.40 -12.58
N GLU A 284 -13.94 -18.73 -11.38
CA GLU A 284 -15.02 -19.71 -11.14
C GLU A 284 -16.42 -19.12 -11.31
N ARG A 285 -16.59 -17.79 -11.28
CA ARG A 285 -17.90 -17.15 -11.37
C ARG A 285 -18.00 -16.12 -12.48
N GLU A 286 -17.32 -14.99 -12.33
CA GLU A 286 -17.50 -13.82 -13.21
C GLU A 286 -17.03 -14.08 -14.65
N TYR A 287 -15.93 -14.84 -14.80
CA TYR A 287 -15.31 -15.16 -16.08
C TYR A 287 -15.31 -16.66 -16.40
N ALA A 288 -16.15 -17.44 -15.73
CA ALA A 288 -16.27 -18.88 -15.93
C ALA A 288 -16.65 -19.19 -17.38
N GLU A 289 -17.78 -18.66 -17.85
CA GLU A 289 -18.28 -18.84 -19.22
C GLU A 289 -17.28 -18.32 -20.27
N PHE A 290 -16.72 -17.12 -20.06
CA PHE A 290 -15.76 -16.55 -21.01
C PHE A 290 -14.51 -17.42 -21.16
N SER A 291 -14.02 -17.99 -20.06
CA SER A 291 -12.83 -18.84 -20.04
C SER A 291 -13.12 -20.31 -20.32
N GLY A 292 -14.37 -20.70 -20.61
CA GLY A 292 -14.78 -22.08 -20.85
C GLY A 292 -14.65 -22.99 -19.63
N ASP A 293 -14.96 -22.42 -18.45
CA ASP A 293 -14.99 -23.07 -17.14
C ASP A 293 -13.70 -23.80 -16.78
N ILE A 294 -12.55 -23.27 -17.21
CA ILE A 294 -11.25 -23.96 -17.06
C ILE A 294 -10.86 -24.22 -15.60
N TYR A 295 -11.37 -23.45 -14.64
CA TYR A 295 -11.17 -23.67 -13.20
C TYR A 295 -12.14 -24.70 -12.60
N ASP A 296 -13.30 -24.94 -13.21
CA ASP A 296 -14.37 -25.81 -12.68
C ASP A 296 -14.54 -27.11 -13.51
N ARG A 297 -13.46 -27.59 -14.14
CA ARG A 297 -13.48 -28.86 -14.88
C ARG A 297 -13.33 -30.05 -13.94
N GLU A 298 -13.93 -31.19 -14.30
CA GLU A 298 -13.89 -32.42 -13.51
C GLU A 298 -12.46 -32.89 -13.16
N ASN A 299 -11.50 -32.68 -14.06
CA ASN A 299 -10.10 -33.05 -13.85
C ASN A 299 -9.23 -31.93 -13.24
N VAL A 300 -9.83 -30.82 -12.82
CA VAL A 300 -9.15 -29.67 -12.21
C VAL A 300 -9.53 -29.57 -10.74
N ARG A 301 -8.52 -29.42 -9.87
CA ARG A 301 -8.70 -29.22 -8.43
C ARG A 301 -8.03 -27.92 -8.02
N VAL A 302 -8.84 -26.94 -7.64
CA VAL A 302 -8.36 -25.64 -7.17
C VAL A 302 -8.13 -25.69 -5.65
N VAL A 303 -6.99 -25.20 -5.20
CA VAL A 303 -6.58 -25.13 -3.80
C VAL A 303 -6.20 -23.69 -3.49
N ASN A 304 -6.85 -23.11 -2.48
CA ASN A 304 -6.54 -21.78 -1.99
C ASN A 304 -5.41 -21.85 -0.94
N GLU A 305 -4.16 -21.76 -1.40
CA GLU A 305 -2.99 -21.80 -0.53
C GLU A 305 -1.78 -21.12 -1.19
N ILE A 306 -0.75 -20.81 -0.40
CA ILE A 306 0.52 -20.31 -0.89
C ILE A 306 1.31 -21.49 -1.49
N GLY A 307 1.73 -21.39 -2.76
CA GLY A 307 2.39 -22.49 -3.48
C GLY A 307 3.61 -23.10 -2.78
N ARG A 308 4.40 -22.29 -2.07
CA ARG A 308 5.55 -22.78 -1.29
C ARG A 308 5.14 -23.62 -0.08
N SER A 309 4.07 -23.24 0.60
CA SER A 309 3.52 -24.00 1.73
C SER A 309 2.94 -25.32 1.23
N TYR A 310 2.14 -25.26 0.16
CA TYR A 310 1.53 -26.44 -0.45
C TYR A 310 2.55 -27.49 -0.87
N ILE A 311 3.63 -27.09 -1.56
CA ILE A 311 4.70 -28.02 -1.96
C ILE A 311 5.38 -28.64 -0.73
N ARG A 312 5.60 -27.86 0.33
CA ARG A 312 6.29 -28.35 1.54
C ARG A 312 5.44 -29.36 2.30
N GLU A 313 4.13 -29.20 2.33
CA GLU A 313 3.21 -30.09 3.03
C GLU A 313 2.90 -31.38 2.27
N ASN A 314 3.06 -31.36 0.94
CA ASN A 314 2.72 -32.48 0.04
C ASN A 314 3.95 -33.15 -0.60
N ASN A 315 5.15 -32.92 -0.06
CA ASN A 315 6.40 -33.63 -0.39
C ASN A 315 6.64 -34.80 0.57
#